data_AF-A0A2G2VWG4-F1
#
_entry.id   AF-A0A2G2VWG4-F1
#
_cell.length_a   1.000
_cell.length_b   1.000
_cell.length_c   1.000
_cell.angle_alpha   90.00
_cell.angle_beta   90.00
_cell.angle_gamma   90.00
#
_symmetry.space_group_name_H-M   'P 1'
#
loop_
_entity.id
_entity.type
_entity.pdbx_description
1 polymer ?
#
loop_
_entity_poly.entity_id
_entity_poly.type
_entity_poly.pdbx_seq_one_letter_code
_entity_poly.pdbx_strand_id
1 'polypeptide(L)'
;MGDYHFVYKDVEGASTQWDDIQRKLGNLPPKPPIFKPDPFTPAEDEGSKAKDKDWIDEKTQDELDDLEDDPDVNDDRFLQEYRMKRIAEMKEVAKIVRFGSVTPISGSDFVREVSQAPEDIWVVVLLYKDGYSDCQILLQCLDELATKYPATKFVKIISTDCIQNYPDCNLPTVLVYHNGALKSNYVGVRSFGRRCTPEGVALTLCQSDPVLNDGRGKKEQSREAVLEGVRERFLEKVVAQHEDDDGSSSD
;
A
#
# COMPACT_ATOMS: atom_id res chain seq x y z
N MET A 1 -88.92 36.60 10.13
CA MET A 1 -87.74 36.46 9.25
C MET A 1 -86.60 35.96 10.14
N GLY A 2 -86.16 34.72 9.95
CA GLY A 2 -85.02 34.17 10.70
C GLY A 2 -83.74 34.46 9.93
N ASP A 3 -82.80 35.17 10.56
CA ASP A 3 -81.48 35.46 9.99
C ASP A 3 -80.67 34.17 9.88
N TYR A 4 -80.35 33.77 8.66
CA TYR A 4 -79.48 32.64 8.37
C TYR A 4 -78.02 33.09 8.49
N HIS A 5 -77.32 32.60 9.51
CA HIS A 5 -75.87 32.79 9.67
C HIS A 5 -75.13 31.68 8.90
N PHE A 6 -74.40 32.04 7.84
CA PHE A 6 -73.64 31.09 7.04
C PHE A 6 -72.25 30.87 7.65
N VAL A 7 -71.99 29.67 8.17
CA VAL A 7 -70.67 29.23 8.61
C VAL A 7 -69.97 28.58 7.42
N TYR A 8 -68.89 29.18 6.94
CA TYR A 8 -68.02 28.57 5.93
C TYR A 8 -66.98 27.70 6.63
N LYS A 9 -66.76 26.49 6.11
CA LYS A 9 -65.65 25.62 6.52
C LYS A 9 -64.61 25.64 5.41
N ASP A 10 -63.50 26.32 5.64
CA ASP A 10 -62.33 26.15 4.81
C ASP A 10 -61.54 24.91 5.24
N VAL A 11 -60.62 24.48 4.38
CA VAL A 11 -59.82 23.25 4.49
C VAL A 11 -58.97 23.16 5.77
N GLU A 12 -58.92 24.23 6.57
CA GLU A 12 -58.02 24.42 7.72
C GLU A 12 -58.73 24.87 9.00
N GLY A 13 -60.07 24.75 9.06
CA GLY A 13 -60.89 25.01 10.24
C GLY A 13 -62.01 26.03 10.01
N ALA A 14 -63.01 26.03 10.91
CA ALA A 14 -64.18 26.89 10.79
C ALA A 14 -63.86 28.33 11.21
N SER A 15 -63.80 29.26 10.25
CA SER A 15 -63.91 30.70 10.51
C SER A 15 -65.20 31.22 9.90
N THR A 16 -65.87 32.14 10.59
CA THR A 16 -67.09 32.75 10.06
C THR A 16 -66.73 33.92 9.15
N GLN A 17 -67.61 34.28 8.21
CA GLN A 17 -67.44 35.50 7.39
C GLN A 17 -67.25 36.75 8.25
N TRP A 18 -67.80 36.75 9.46
CA TRP A 18 -67.67 37.85 10.41
C TRP A 18 -66.24 37.97 10.96
N ASP A 19 -65.57 36.86 11.24
CA ASP A 19 -64.18 36.83 11.72
C ASP A 19 -63.20 37.37 10.67
N ASP A 20 -63.44 37.08 9.39
CA ASP A 20 -62.58 37.53 8.29
C ASP A 20 -62.76 39.02 8.00
N ILE A 21 -64.00 39.52 8.11
CA ILE A 21 -64.30 40.96 8.02
C ILE A 21 -63.64 41.71 9.20
N GLN A 22 -63.72 41.18 10.42
CA GLN A 22 -63.08 41.78 11.61
C GLN A 22 -61.54 41.83 11.50
N ARG A 23 -60.91 40.79 10.92
CA ARG A 23 -59.47 40.80 10.61
C ARG A 23 -59.11 41.85 9.56
N LYS A 24 -59.92 41.99 8.50
CA LYS A 24 -59.70 42.99 7.44
C LYS A 24 -59.86 44.43 7.94
N LEU A 25 -60.74 44.65 8.91
CA LEU A 25 -60.93 45.94 9.60
C LEU A 25 -59.87 46.20 10.69
N GLY A 26 -58.98 45.24 10.97
CA GLY A 26 -57.87 45.40 11.92
C GLY A 26 -58.22 45.17 13.40
N ASN A 27 -59.44 44.71 13.69
CA ASN A 27 -59.91 44.50 15.07
C ASN A 27 -59.51 43.13 15.65
N LEU A 28 -59.21 42.14 14.79
CA LEU A 28 -58.77 40.80 15.18
C LEU A 28 -57.34 40.56 14.69
N PRO A 29 -56.49 39.85 15.46
CA PRO A 29 -55.14 39.51 15.01
C PRO A 29 -55.13 38.66 13.73
N PRO A 30 -54.09 38.81 12.89
CA PRO A 30 -53.94 38.03 11.66
C PRO A 30 -53.89 36.53 11.96
N LYS A 31 -54.50 35.73 11.08
CA LYS A 31 -54.58 34.26 11.24
C LYS A 31 -53.14 33.68 11.22
N PRO A 32 -52.82 32.69 12.07
CA PRO A 32 -51.50 32.07 12.06
C PRO A 32 -51.18 31.50 10.67
N PRO A 33 -49.92 31.57 10.23
CA PRO A 33 -49.51 31.02 8.95
C PRO A 33 -49.75 29.52 8.90
N ILE A 34 -50.19 29.07 7.73
CA ILE A 34 -50.54 27.68 7.46
C ILE A 34 -49.28 26.83 7.63
N PHE A 35 -49.34 25.84 8.53
CA PHE A 35 -48.28 24.85 8.65
C PHE A 35 -48.33 23.94 7.41
N LYS A 36 -47.46 24.22 6.44
CA LYS A 36 -47.17 23.32 5.34
C LYS A 36 -45.96 22.49 5.76
N PRO A 37 -46.07 21.15 5.86
CA PRO A 37 -44.86 20.35 6.01
C PRO A 37 -43.96 20.61 4.80
N ASP A 38 -42.64 20.60 5.01
CA ASP A 38 -41.69 20.75 3.92
C ASP A 38 -41.96 19.67 2.85
N PRO A 39 -41.79 20.00 1.55
CA PRO A 39 -41.91 19.01 0.48
C PRO A 39 -41.07 17.79 0.82
N PHE A 40 -41.65 16.60 0.73
CA PHE A 40 -40.94 15.35 1.01
C PHE A 40 -39.69 15.25 0.13
N THR A 41 -38.52 15.46 0.73
CA THR A 41 -37.23 15.05 0.17
C THR A 41 -36.98 13.63 0.63
N PRO A 42 -36.87 12.64 -0.30
CA PRO A 42 -36.36 11.33 0.07
C PRO A 42 -35.02 11.52 0.77
N ALA A 43 -34.81 10.85 1.90
CA ALA A 43 -33.48 10.80 2.49
C ALA A 43 -32.53 10.25 1.42
N GLU A 44 -31.38 10.90 1.22
CA GLU A 44 -30.30 10.32 0.42
C GLU A 44 -29.82 9.08 1.16
N ASP A 45 -30.36 7.91 0.82
CA ASP A 45 -29.85 6.64 1.32
C ASP A 45 -28.38 6.55 0.90
N GLU A 46 -27.47 6.25 1.83
CA GLU A 46 -26.03 6.16 1.51
C GLU A 46 -25.71 5.13 0.42
N GLY A 47 -26.62 4.19 0.16
CA GLY A 47 -26.55 3.22 -0.95
C GLY A 47 -26.90 3.79 -2.33
N SER A 48 -27.35 5.04 -2.43
CA SER A 48 -27.70 5.72 -3.69
C SER A 48 -26.61 6.67 -4.21
N LYS A 49 -25.46 6.73 -3.54
CA LYS A 49 -24.29 7.46 -4.05
C LYS A 49 -23.80 6.78 -5.33
N ALA A 50 -23.62 7.57 -6.39
CA ALA A 50 -23.07 7.09 -7.66
C ALA A 50 -21.72 6.41 -7.42
N LYS A 51 -21.57 5.18 -7.90
CA LYS A 51 -20.31 4.44 -7.84
C LYS A 51 -19.39 5.03 -8.90
N ASP A 52 -18.60 6.02 -8.50
CA ASP A 52 -17.63 6.68 -9.37
C ASP A 52 -16.23 6.04 -9.26
N LYS A 53 -15.26 6.52 -10.05
CA LYS A 53 -13.89 5.98 -10.05
C LYS A 53 -13.21 5.99 -8.69
N ASP A 54 -13.36 7.09 -7.96
CA ASP A 54 -12.70 7.27 -6.66
C ASP A 54 -13.23 6.24 -5.66
N TRP A 55 -14.51 5.88 -5.77
CA TRP A 55 -15.12 4.81 -4.98
C TRP A 55 -14.53 3.43 -5.30
N ILE A 56 -14.23 3.14 -6.57
CA ILE A 56 -13.52 1.90 -6.97
C ILE A 56 -12.08 1.90 -6.45
N ASP A 57 -11.42 3.06 -6.40
CA ASP A 57 -10.03 3.16 -5.97
C ASP A 57 -9.83 2.88 -4.49
N GLU A 58 -10.83 3.17 -3.65
CA GLU A 58 -10.84 2.89 -2.21
C GLU A 58 -11.07 1.41 -1.87
N LYS A 59 -11.54 0.59 -2.82
CA LYS A 59 -11.87 -0.82 -2.59
C LYS A 59 -10.63 -1.71 -2.59
N THR A 60 -10.68 -2.74 -1.76
CA THR A 60 -9.69 -3.82 -1.75
C THR A 60 -9.91 -4.82 -2.89
N GLN A 61 -8.93 -5.67 -3.19
CA GLN A 61 -9.04 -6.63 -4.29
C GLN A 61 -10.25 -7.56 -4.13
N ASP A 62 -10.49 -8.09 -2.92
CA ASP A 62 -11.60 -9.01 -2.65
C ASP A 62 -12.96 -8.30 -2.82
N GLU A 63 -13.08 -7.07 -2.31
CA GLU A 63 -14.29 -6.27 -2.52
C GLU A 63 -14.51 -5.91 -3.99
N LEU A 64 -13.44 -5.68 -4.76
CA LEU A 64 -13.55 -5.49 -6.19
C LEU A 64 -13.99 -6.77 -6.90
N ASP A 65 -13.53 -7.95 -6.49
CA ASP A 65 -13.98 -9.22 -7.09
C ASP A 65 -15.49 -9.44 -6.80
N ASP A 66 -15.98 -9.15 -5.60
CA ASP A 66 -17.40 -9.24 -5.23
C ASP A 66 -18.34 -8.33 -6.04
N LEU A 67 -17.83 -7.23 -6.60
CA LEU A 67 -18.62 -6.31 -7.44
C LEU A 67 -18.90 -6.85 -8.86
N GLU A 68 -18.54 -8.09 -9.20
CA GLU A 68 -18.84 -8.72 -10.51
C GLU A 68 -20.33 -8.79 -10.77
N ASP A 69 -21.06 -9.13 -9.72
CA ASP A 69 -22.49 -9.32 -9.77
C ASP A 69 -23.28 -8.02 -9.46
N ASP A 70 -22.58 -6.90 -9.27
CA ASP A 70 -23.20 -5.61 -8.94
C ASP A 70 -23.75 -4.92 -10.21
N PRO A 71 -25.07 -4.74 -10.33
CA PRO A 71 -25.69 -4.22 -11.55
C PRO A 71 -25.28 -2.77 -11.84
N ASP A 72 -25.04 -1.94 -10.83
CA ASP A 72 -24.69 -0.54 -11.04
C ASP A 72 -23.28 -0.38 -11.63
N VAL A 73 -22.37 -1.30 -11.28
CA VAL A 73 -21.00 -1.35 -11.82
C VAL A 73 -20.96 -2.06 -13.18
N ASN A 74 -21.80 -3.07 -13.36
CA ASN A 74 -21.84 -3.93 -14.54
C ASN A 74 -22.63 -3.28 -15.71
N ASP A 75 -23.62 -2.42 -15.43
CA ASP A 75 -24.37 -1.73 -16.49
C ASP A 75 -23.55 -0.63 -17.17
N ASP A 76 -22.53 -0.09 -16.50
CA ASP A 76 -21.60 0.88 -17.09
C ASP A 76 -20.31 0.20 -17.57
N ARG A 77 -20.20 0.08 -18.90
CA ARG A 77 -19.01 -0.46 -19.58
C ARG A 77 -17.70 0.21 -19.16
N PHE A 78 -17.71 1.50 -18.91
CA PHE A 78 -16.52 2.23 -18.51
C PHE A 78 -16.05 1.83 -17.10
N LEU A 79 -17.01 1.65 -16.19
CA LEU A 79 -16.76 1.25 -14.80
C LEU A 79 -16.26 -0.20 -14.72
N GLN A 80 -16.84 -1.10 -15.52
CA GLN A 80 -16.34 -2.46 -15.70
C GLN A 80 -14.87 -2.49 -16.16
N GLU A 81 -14.55 -1.78 -17.26
CA GLU A 81 -13.20 -1.74 -17.82
C GLU A 81 -12.20 -1.14 -16.81
N TYR A 82 -12.62 -0.12 -16.06
CA TYR A 82 -11.80 0.50 -15.02
C TYR A 82 -11.52 -0.45 -13.85
N ARG A 83 -12.54 -1.14 -13.36
CA ARG A 83 -12.40 -2.16 -12.31
C ARG A 83 -11.48 -3.29 -12.75
N MET A 84 -11.69 -3.87 -13.94
CA MET A 84 -10.83 -4.93 -14.47
C MET A 84 -9.37 -4.46 -14.56
N LYS A 85 -9.16 -3.22 -15.00
CA LYS A 85 -7.83 -2.61 -15.03
C LYS A 85 -7.23 -2.47 -13.63
N ARG A 86 -7.99 -1.99 -12.63
CA ARG A 86 -7.52 -1.88 -11.23
C ARG A 86 -7.17 -3.23 -10.64
N ILE A 87 -8.02 -4.25 -10.84
CA ILE A 87 -7.76 -5.63 -10.38
C ILE A 87 -6.50 -6.18 -11.05
N ALA A 88 -6.33 -5.99 -12.36
CA ALA A 88 -5.15 -6.45 -13.09
C ALA A 88 -3.87 -5.76 -12.57
N GLU A 89 -3.93 -4.47 -12.30
CA GLU A 89 -2.82 -3.72 -11.70
C GLU A 89 -2.51 -4.19 -10.27
N MET A 90 -3.52 -4.42 -9.43
CA MET A 90 -3.33 -4.97 -8.08
C MET A 90 -2.73 -6.37 -8.11
N LYS A 91 -3.21 -7.24 -9.01
CA LYS A 91 -2.68 -8.59 -9.21
C LYS A 91 -1.23 -8.54 -9.68
N GLU A 92 -0.86 -7.58 -10.52
CA GLU A 92 0.52 -7.43 -10.96
C GLU A 92 1.44 -6.94 -9.82
N VAL A 93 0.98 -5.98 -9.01
CA VAL A 93 1.72 -5.54 -7.81
C VAL A 93 1.86 -6.67 -6.80
N ALA A 94 0.81 -7.46 -6.57
CA ALA A 94 0.86 -8.62 -5.68
C ALA A 94 1.83 -9.70 -6.17
N LYS A 95 1.95 -9.91 -7.49
CA LYS A 95 3.00 -10.77 -8.05
C LYS A 95 4.40 -10.18 -7.85
N ILE A 96 4.55 -8.87 -7.69
CA ILE A 96 5.86 -8.26 -7.49
C ILE A 96 6.26 -8.37 -6.01
N VAL A 97 5.32 -8.25 -5.07
CA VAL A 97 5.55 -8.43 -3.62
C VAL A 97 5.52 -9.93 -3.26
N ARG A 98 6.46 -10.70 -3.79
CA ARG A 98 6.53 -12.18 -3.62
C ARG A 98 7.35 -12.62 -2.40
N PHE A 99 8.28 -11.79 -1.95
CA PHE A 99 9.23 -12.10 -0.89
C PHE A 99 9.08 -11.14 0.29
N GLY A 100 9.93 -11.29 1.31
CA GLY A 100 9.82 -10.51 2.54
C GLY A 100 10.72 -11.00 3.68
N SER A 101 11.40 -12.13 3.50
CA SER A 101 12.32 -12.71 4.49
C SER A 101 13.43 -13.50 3.80
N VAL A 102 14.53 -13.74 4.52
CA VAL A 102 15.64 -14.56 4.01
C VAL A 102 15.30 -16.04 4.17
N THR A 103 15.07 -16.72 3.05
CA THR A 103 14.65 -18.13 3.05
C THR A 103 15.86 -19.08 3.03
N PRO A 104 15.97 -20.05 3.96
CA PRO A 104 17.02 -21.08 3.88
C PRO A 104 16.72 -22.06 2.73
N ILE A 105 17.74 -22.39 1.95
CA ILE A 105 17.65 -23.37 0.85
C ILE A 105 18.71 -24.46 1.02
N SER A 106 18.42 -25.65 0.50
CA SER A 106 19.37 -26.76 0.41
C SER A 106 20.17 -26.71 -0.89
N GLY A 107 21.26 -27.46 -0.98
CA GLY A 107 22.03 -27.62 -2.22
C GLY A 107 21.19 -28.13 -3.40
N SER A 108 20.22 -29.02 -3.15
CA SER A 108 19.32 -29.52 -4.20
C SER A 108 18.33 -28.48 -4.71
N ASP A 109 17.96 -27.50 -3.87
CA ASP A 109 17.03 -26.44 -4.25
C ASP A 109 17.72 -25.29 -4.98
N PHE A 110 19.06 -25.18 -4.90
CA PHE A 110 19.83 -24.08 -5.47
C PHE A 110 19.50 -23.83 -6.95
N VAL A 111 19.45 -24.89 -7.77
CA VAL A 111 19.18 -24.76 -9.20
C VAL A 111 17.77 -24.21 -9.43
N ARG A 112 16.76 -24.74 -8.75
CA ARG A 112 15.36 -24.30 -8.90
C ARG A 112 15.16 -22.87 -8.39
N GLU A 113 15.71 -22.57 -7.22
CA GLU A 113 15.43 -21.32 -6.51
C GLU A 113 16.29 -20.14 -6.98
N VAL A 114 17.49 -20.40 -7.52
CA VAL A 114 18.47 -19.39 -7.93
C VAL A 114 18.70 -19.41 -9.44
N SER A 115 19.08 -20.57 -10.01
CA SER A 115 19.45 -20.65 -11.43
C SER A 115 18.25 -20.59 -12.38
N GLN A 116 17.10 -21.13 -11.96
CA GLN A 116 15.84 -21.16 -12.71
C GLN A 116 14.83 -20.13 -12.19
N ALA A 117 15.30 -19.11 -11.46
CA ALA A 117 14.44 -18.02 -11.03
C ALA A 117 13.87 -17.27 -12.26
N PRO A 118 12.64 -16.73 -12.17
CA PRO A 118 12.06 -15.91 -13.23
C PRO A 118 12.96 -14.74 -13.65
N GLU A 119 12.89 -14.35 -14.92
CA GLU A 119 13.75 -13.30 -15.51
C GLU A 119 13.53 -11.89 -14.94
N ASP A 120 12.45 -11.68 -14.18
CA ASP A 120 12.16 -10.39 -13.57
C ASP A 120 12.61 -10.32 -12.10
N ILE A 121 13.26 -11.36 -11.58
CA ILE A 121 13.58 -11.50 -10.15
C ILE A 121 15.10 -11.53 -9.94
N TRP A 122 15.57 -10.57 -9.14
CA TRP A 122 16.91 -10.59 -8.57
C TRP A 122 16.98 -11.56 -7.40
N VAL A 123 17.97 -12.45 -7.41
CA VAL A 123 18.20 -13.43 -6.33
C VAL A 123 19.53 -13.15 -5.66
N VAL A 124 19.48 -12.80 -4.37
CA VAL A 124 20.65 -12.58 -3.52
C VAL A 124 20.82 -13.81 -2.63
N VAL A 125 21.95 -14.50 -2.80
CA VAL A 125 22.30 -15.73 -2.07
C VAL A 125 23.40 -15.43 -1.07
N LEU A 126 23.15 -15.70 0.21
CA LEU A 126 24.15 -15.69 1.27
C LEU A 126 24.70 -17.10 1.49
N LEU A 127 25.98 -17.31 1.21
CA LEU A 127 26.73 -18.47 1.67
C LEU A 127 27.24 -18.18 3.08
N TYR A 128 26.81 -19.01 4.03
CA TYR A 128 27.16 -18.85 5.45
C TYR A 128 27.61 -20.16 6.09
N LYS A 129 28.11 -20.06 7.32
CA LYS A 129 28.38 -21.20 8.19
C LYS A 129 28.14 -20.76 9.63
N ASP A 130 27.56 -21.65 10.44
CA ASP A 130 27.31 -21.36 11.85
C ASP A 130 28.63 -21.20 12.62
N GLY A 131 28.60 -20.37 13.66
CA GLY A 131 29.77 -20.08 14.50
C GLY A 131 30.65 -18.91 14.03
N TYR A 132 30.32 -18.27 12.90
CA TYR A 132 31.03 -17.09 12.40
C TYR A 132 30.22 -15.81 12.66
N SER A 133 30.77 -14.88 13.45
CA SER A 133 30.13 -13.60 13.79
C SER A 133 29.81 -12.76 12.56
N ASP A 134 30.72 -12.73 11.59
CA ASP A 134 30.58 -11.94 10.37
C ASP A 134 29.38 -12.39 9.53
N CYS A 135 29.09 -13.70 9.54
CA CYS A 135 27.89 -14.24 8.90
C CYS A 135 26.60 -13.79 9.60
N GLN A 136 26.60 -13.72 10.94
CA GLN A 136 25.45 -13.29 11.72
C GLN A 136 25.12 -11.81 11.48
N ILE A 137 26.15 -10.96 11.44
CA ILE A 137 25.99 -9.52 11.17
C ILE A 137 25.37 -9.30 9.78
N LEU A 138 25.91 -9.98 8.76
CA LEU A 138 25.41 -9.83 7.40
C LEU A 138 24.01 -10.41 7.25
N LEU A 139 23.70 -11.53 7.92
CA LEU A 139 22.35 -12.10 7.92
C LEU A 139 21.32 -11.12 8.49
N GLN A 140 21.62 -10.48 9.63
CA GLN A 140 20.74 -9.47 10.22
C GLN A 140 20.49 -8.30 9.26
N CYS A 141 21.52 -7.85 8.56
CA CYS A 141 21.37 -6.82 7.53
C CYS A 141 20.46 -7.27 6.38
N LEU A 142 20.61 -8.52 5.92
CA LEU A 142 19.79 -9.06 4.84
C LEU A 142 18.34 -9.30 5.26
N ASP A 143 18.06 -9.66 6.51
CA ASP A 143 16.69 -9.76 7.03
C ASP A 143 15.98 -8.40 7.02
N GLU A 144 16.67 -7.32 7.40
CA GLU A 144 16.15 -5.96 7.29
C GLU A 144 15.93 -5.53 5.83
N LEU A 145 16.78 -5.96 4.91
CA LEU A 145 16.62 -5.64 3.48
C LEU A 145 15.50 -6.46 2.84
N ALA A 146 15.35 -7.73 3.21
CA ALA A 146 14.31 -8.61 2.67
C ALA A 146 12.91 -8.07 2.98
N THR A 147 12.70 -7.51 4.17
CA THR A 147 11.42 -6.89 4.55
C THR A 147 11.15 -5.58 3.78
N LYS A 148 12.20 -4.82 3.44
CA LYS A 148 12.09 -3.54 2.71
C LYS A 148 11.93 -3.73 1.19
N TYR A 149 12.51 -4.79 0.64
CA TYR A 149 12.57 -5.06 -0.81
C TYR A 149 11.92 -6.40 -1.15
N PRO A 150 10.58 -6.51 -1.03
CA PRO A 150 9.86 -7.77 -1.22
C PRO A 150 9.85 -8.28 -2.67
N ALA A 151 10.30 -7.48 -3.65
CA ALA A 151 10.44 -7.94 -5.03
C ALA A 151 11.79 -8.63 -5.29
N THR A 152 12.77 -8.42 -4.42
CA THR A 152 14.07 -9.09 -4.47
C THR A 152 14.02 -10.34 -3.61
N LYS A 153 14.49 -11.46 -4.16
CA LYS A 153 14.53 -12.74 -3.44
C LYS A 153 15.82 -12.85 -2.65
N PHE A 154 15.71 -13.03 -1.34
CA PHE A 154 16.85 -13.29 -0.47
C PHE A 154 16.83 -14.73 0.01
N VAL A 155 17.95 -15.43 -0.19
CA VAL A 155 18.11 -16.82 0.25
C VAL A 155 19.44 -17.01 0.97
N LYS A 156 19.48 -18.00 1.86
CA LYS A 156 20.71 -18.41 2.55
C LYS A 156 20.95 -19.90 2.40
N ILE A 157 22.21 -20.28 2.25
CA ILE A 157 22.63 -21.66 2.10
C ILE A 157 23.91 -21.90 2.89
N ILE A 158 24.04 -23.10 3.48
CA ILE A 158 25.28 -23.50 4.12
C ILE A 158 26.36 -23.59 3.04
N SER A 159 27.49 -22.94 3.27
CA SER A 159 28.62 -22.85 2.33
C SER A 159 29.04 -24.20 1.74
N THR A 160 29.10 -25.25 2.57
CA THR A 160 29.45 -26.62 2.17
C THR A 160 28.38 -27.32 1.35
N ASP A 161 27.10 -26.93 1.50
CA ASP A 161 25.99 -27.49 0.73
C ASP A 161 25.91 -26.86 -0.67
N CYS A 162 26.36 -25.61 -0.79
CA CYS A 162 26.44 -24.92 -2.07
C CYS A 162 27.71 -25.30 -2.85
N ILE A 163 28.88 -25.28 -2.18
CA ILE A 163 30.18 -25.52 -2.79
C ILE A 163 31.00 -26.43 -1.85
N GLN A 164 31.33 -27.62 -2.33
CA GLN A 164 32.12 -28.57 -1.57
C GLN A 164 33.50 -27.97 -1.22
N ASN A 165 33.89 -28.06 0.05
CA ASN A 165 35.15 -27.52 0.58
C ASN A 165 35.34 -26.01 0.37
N TYR A 166 34.26 -25.22 0.41
CA TYR A 166 34.38 -23.76 0.34
C TYR A 166 35.26 -23.22 1.50
N PRO A 167 36.26 -22.36 1.24
CA PRO A 167 37.15 -21.86 2.29
C PRO A 167 36.41 -21.00 3.32
N ASP A 168 36.54 -21.35 4.60
CA ASP A 168 35.88 -20.61 5.68
C ASP A 168 36.35 -19.14 5.78
N CYS A 169 37.58 -18.83 5.36
CA CYS A 169 38.10 -17.45 5.33
C CYS A 169 37.39 -16.54 4.32
N ASN A 170 36.64 -17.10 3.38
CA ASN A 170 35.84 -16.36 2.40
C ASN A 170 34.43 -16.05 2.92
N LEU A 171 34.04 -16.60 4.07
CA LEU A 171 32.72 -16.39 4.64
C LEU A 171 32.63 -15.05 5.40
N PRO A 172 31.46 -14.38 5.37
CA PRO A 172 30.29 -14.67 4.52
C PRO A 172 30.55 -14.31 3.05
N THR A 173 29.90 -15.02 2.12
CA THR A 173 29.94 -14.67 0.69
C THR A 173 28.53 -14.40 0.18
N VAL A 174 28.37 -13.32 -0.58
CA VAL A 174 27.09 -12.96 -1.22
C VAL A 174 27.22 -13.08 -2.73
N LEU A 175 26.32 -13.86 -3.33
CA LEU A 175 26.20 -14.02 -4.77
C LEU A 175 24.90 -13.38 -5.23
N VAL A 176 24.97 -12.58 -6.29
CA VAL A 176 23.78 -11.97 -6.89
C VAL A 176 23.54 -12.60 -8.26
N TYR A 177 22.36 -13.16 -8.45
CA TYR A 177 21.91 -13.76 -9.69
C TYR A 177 20.76 -12.97 -10.32
N HIS A 178 20.74 -12.92 -11.64
CA HIS A 178 19.65 -12.38 -12.44
C HIS A 178 19.65 -13.07 -13.80
N ASN A 179 18.48 -13.52 -14.27
CA ASN A 179 18.28 -14.24 -15.53
C ASN A 179 19.19 -15.48 -15.64
N GLY A 180 19.29 -16.24 -14.53
CA GLY A 180 20.12 -17.45 -14.45
C GLY A 180 21.64 -17.21 -14.51
N ALA A 181 22.09 -15.96 -14.57
CA ALA A 181 23.51 -15.61 -14.61
C ALA A 181 23.96 -14.96 -13.29
N LEU A 182 25.17 -15.31 -12.85
CA LEU A 182 25.85 -14.63 -11.75
C LEU A 182 26.26 -13.22 -12.21
N LYS A 183 25.77 -12.19 -11.52
CA LYS A 183 26.03 -10.77 -11.81
C LYS A 183 27.15 -10.22 -10.94
N SER A 184 27.13 -10.53 -9.66
CA SER A 184 28.16 -10.06 -8.72
C SER A 184 28.44 -11.09 -7.62
N ASN A 185 29.67 -11.02 -7.12
CA ASN A 185 30.19 -11.90 -6.09
C ASN A 185 31.00 -11.07 -5.07
N TYR A 186 30.53 -11.05 -3.83
CA TYR A 186 31.16 -10.31 -2.74
C TYR A 186 31.64 -11.29 -1.68
N VAL A 187 32.96 -11.32 -1.48
CA VAL A 187 33.62 -12.26 -0.58
C VAL A 187 34.04 -11.54 0.70
N GLY A 188 33.55 -12.04 1.83
CA GLY A 188 33.81 -11.49 3.15
C GLY A 188 32.98 -10.24 3.48
N VAL A 189 32.87 -9.96 4.78
CA VAL A 189 32.08 -8.83 5.29
C VAL A 189 32.64 -7.46 4.89
N ARG A 190 33.95 -7.39 4.62
CA ARG A 190 34.66 -6.14 4.28
C ARG A 190 34.19 -5.52 2.97
N SER A 191 33.63 -6.32 2.06
CA SER A 191 33.03 -5.82 0.81
C SER A 191 31.88 -4.85 1.06
N PHE A 192 31.23 -4.91 2.24
CA PHE A 192 30.09 -4.08 2.62
C PHE A 192 30.47 -2.92 3.54
N GLY A 193 31.76 -2.58 3.62
CA GLY A 193 32.30 -1.48 4.42
C GLY A 193 32.75 -1.89 5.83
N ARG A 194 33.23 -0.90 6.60
CA ARG A 194 33.93 -1.15 7.88
C ARG A 194 33.02 -1.67 9.01
N ARG A 195 31.73 -1.30 9.00
CA ARG A 195 30.77 -1.65 10.06
C ARG A 195 29.57 -2.49 9.59
N CYS A 196 29.60 -3.00 8.35
CA CYS A 196 28.53 -3.81 7.73
C CYS A 196 27.11 -3.41 8.19
N THR A 197 26.63 -2.27 7.69
CA THR A 197 25.28 -1.78 7.98
C THR A 197 24.30 -2.19 6.87
N PRO A 198 22.99 -2.30 7.15
CA PRO A 198 21.99 -2.60 6.13
C PRO A 198 22.06 -1.64 4.93
N GLU A 199 22.30 -0.36 5.18
CA GLU A 199 22.42 0.67 4.15
C GLU A 199 23.72 0.51 3.34
N GLY A 200 24.82 0.14 3.99
CA GLY A 200 26.10 -0.15 3.31
C GLY A 200 26.00 -1.39 2.42
N VAL A 201 25.29 -2.41 2.90
CA VAL A 201 24.97 -3.62 2.11
C VAL A 201 24.11 -3.25 0.91
N ALA A 202 23.03 -2.47 1.12
CA ALA A 202 22.16 -2.02 0.05
C ALA A 202 22.89 -1.19 -1.00
N LEU A 203 23.72 -0.24 -0.56
CA LEU A 203 24.51 0.59 -1.45
C LEU A 203 25.44 -0.28 -2.31
N THR A 204 26.12 -1.25 -1.70
CA THR A 204 27.05 -2.15 -2.39
C THR A 204 26.34 -3.04 -3.41
N LEU A 205 25.20 -3.61 -3.05
CA LEU A 205 24.38 -4.42 -3.96
C LEU A 205 23.89 -3.58 -5.16
N CYS A 206 23.54 -2.33 -4.93
CA CYS A 206 23.04 -1.43 -5.98
C CYS A 206 24.14 -0.66 -6.75
N GLN A 207 25.42 -0.94 -6.50
CA GLN A 207 26.51 -0.22 -7.14
C GLN A 207 26.53 -0.41 -8.66
N SER A 208 26.30 -1.62 -9.15
CA SER A 208 26.30 -1.93 -10.60
C SER A 208 24.90 -2.03 -11.18
N ASP A 209 23.98 -2.67 -10.46
CA ASP A 209 22.66 -3.06 -10.95
C ASP A 209 21.57 -2.72 -9.93
N PRO A 210 20.31 -2.48 -10.34
CA PRO A 210 19.20 -2.18 -9.43
C PRO A 210 18.68 -3.46 -8.73
N VAL A 211 19.53 -4.10 -7.93
CA VAL A 211 19.26 -5.40 -7.29
C VAL A 211 18.09 -5.33 -6.31
N LEU A 212 17.92 -4.20 -5.63
CA LEU A 212 16.92 -3.99 -4.59
C LEU A 212 15.67 -3.33 -5.16
N ASN A 213 14.54 -4.05 -5.15
CA ASN A 213 13.26 -3.59 -5.67
C ASN A 213 12.16 -3.74 -4.59
N ASP A 214 11.44 -2.65 -4.34
CA ASP A 214 10.37 -2.55 -3.34
C ASP A 214 8.98 -2.90 -3.91
N GLY A 215 8.90 -3.15 -5.22
CA GLY A 215 7.68 -3.49 -5.93
C GLY A 215 6.70 -2.34 -6.15
N ARG A 216 7.07 -1.12 -5.75
CA ARG A 216 6.21 0.07 -5.84
C ARG A 216 6.38 0.85 -7.15
N GLY A 217 7.36 0.49 -7.97
CA GLY A 217 7.66 1.17 -9.25
C GLY A 217 7.13 0.41 -10.47
N LYS A 218 6.11 0.96 -11.16
CA LYS A 218 5.62 0.49 -12.49
C LYS A 218 6.62 0.69 -13.65
N LYS A 219 7.86 1.07 -13.38
CA LYS A 219 8.93 1.21 -14.38
C LYS A 219 10.21 0.64 -13.79
N GLU A 220 10.99 -0.04 -14.62
CA GLU A 220 12.41 -0.33 -14.41
C GLU A 220 13.03 0.81 -13.61
N GLN A 221 13.23 0.58 -12.30
CA GLN A 221 13.77 1.62 -11.45
C GLN A 221 15.19 1.84 -11.93
N SER A 222 15.46 3.03 -12.48
CA SER A 222 16.81 3.37 -12.91
C SER A 222 17.75 3.20 -11.72
N ARG A 223 18.96 2.70 -11.98
CA ARG A 223 20.02 2.55 -10.96
C ARG A 223 20.17 3.81 -10.10
N GLU A 224 20.05 4.98 -10.71
CA GLU A 224 20.16 6.28 -10.04
C GLU A 224 19.03 6.50 -9.02
N ALA A 225 17.78 6.19 -9.39
CA ALA A 225 16.64 6.30 -8.47
C ALA A 225 16.76 5.34 -7.26
N VAL A 226 17.22 4.10 -7.49
CA VAL A 226 17.44 3.14 -6.38
C VAL A 226 18.54 3.64 -5.45
N LEU A 227 19.66 4.11 -6.02
CA LEU A 227 20.78 4.64 -5.25
C LEU A 227 20.41 5.92 -4.48
N GLU A 228 19.63 6.82 -5.09
CA GLU A 228 19.13 8.03 -4.44
C GLU A 228 18.24 7.69 -3.25
N GLY A 229 17.26 6.78 -3.41
CA GLY A 229 16.43 6.34 -2.30
C GLY A 229 17.22 5.63 -1.18
N VAL A 230 18.27 4.88 -1.52
CA VAL A 230 19.18 4.32 -0.50
C VAL A 230 19.98 5.42 0.22
N ARG A 231 20.47 6.43 -0.51
CA ARG A 231 21.21 7.57 0.07
C ARG A 231 20.34 8.43 0.97
N GLU A 232 19.12 8.76 0.53
CA GLU A 232 18.15 9.54 1.30
C GLU A 232 17.84 8.87 2.63
N ARG A 233 17.51 7.57 2.62
CA ARG A 233 17.30 6.79 3.85
C ARG A 233 18.53 6.72 4.75
N PHE A 234 19.72 6.66 4.17
CA PHE A 234 20.96 6.71 4.95
C PHE A 234 21.13 8.08 5.63
N LEU A 235 20.86 9.18 4.93
CA LEU A 235 20.88 10.53 5.47
C LEU A 235 19.83 10.69 6.58
N GLU A 236 18.59 10.27 6.37
CA GLU A 236 17.52 10.29 7.39
C GLU A 236 17.94 9.56 8.67
N LYS A 237 18.52 8.36 8.55
CA LYS A 237 18.96 7.57 9.70
C LYS A 237 20.12 8.22 10.45
N VAL A 238 21.04 8.87 9.74
CA VAL A 238 22.15 9.62 10.36
C VAL A 238 21.64 10.88 11.07
N VAL A 239 20.67 11.60 10.47
CA VAL A 239 20.05 12.77 11.11
C VAL A 239 19.29 12.37 12.36
N ALA A 240 18.46 11.33 12.30
CA ALA A 240 17.71 10.83 13.46
C ALA A 240 18.64 10.45 14.64
N GLN A 241 19.75 9.76 14.35
CA GLN A 241 20.74 9.42 15.37
C GLN A 241 21.42 10.65 16.00
N HIS A 242 21.54 11.75 15.26
CA HIS A 242 22.13 12.99 15.78
C HIS A 242 21.12 13.79 16.62
N GLU A 243 19.85 13.83 16.19
CA GLU A 243 18.76 14.46 16.94
C GLU A 243 18.52 13.78 18.31
N ASP A 244 18.70 12.46 18.39
CA ASP A 244 18.59 11.70 19.64
C ASP A 244 19.77 11.96 20.61
N ASP A 245 20.97 12.27 20.10
CA ASP A 245 22.18 12.50 20.91
C ASP A 245 22.22 13.92 21.50
N ASP A 246 21.68 14.90 20.77
CA ASP A 246 21.57 16.29 21.22
C ASP A 246 20.45 16.50 22.28
N GLY A 247 19.55 15.51 22.45
CA GLY A 247 18.48 15.53 23.45
C GLY A 247 18.86 14.98 24.83
N SER A 248 20.03 14.35 24.98
CA SER A 248 20.44 13.66 26.21
C SER A 248 21.58 14.34 27.00
N SER A 249 21.90 15.60 26.69
CA SER A 249 22.85 16.42 27.47
C SER A 249 22.13 17.58 28.15
N SER A 250 21.19 17.27 29.05
CA SER A 250 20.57 18.23 29.97
C SER A 250 19.95 17.50 31.17
N ASP A 251 20.80 16.98 32.07
CA ASP A 251 20.57 16.95 33.53
C ASP A 251 21.88 16.62 34.27
#